data_AF-A0A349D5H0-F1
#
_entry.id   AF-A0A349D5H0-F1
#
_cell.length_a   1.000
_cell.length_b   1.000
_cell.length_c   1.000
_cell.angle_alpha   90.00
_cell.angle_beta   90.00
_cell.angle_gamma   90.00
#
_symmetry.space_group_name_H-M   'P 1'
#
loop_
_entity.id
_entity.type
_entity.pdbx_description
1 polymer ?
#
loop_
_entity_poly.entity_id
_entity_poly.type
_entity_poly.pdbx_seq_one_letter_code
_entity_poly.pdbx_strand_id
1 'polypeptide(L)'
;MEATKINALIALLDDPDENIFLDVKGQLEQMGTTAIPFLESAWEKSGLGVVFQGRIEELIHQIQFEALYDKLSLWKEGGCMDLIEGWILISHYLYPDLDEDAIREDLEKIKQDIWIELNDGLTALEKVKVMNHILFDVHGFSGNTKNYHSPSNSFINIVLEGK
;
A
#
# COMPACT_ATOMS: atom_id res chain seq x y z
N MET A 1 22.39 -3.90 18.67
CA MET A 1 22.11 -2.83 19.66
C MET A 1 20.70 -2.28 19.47
N GLU A 2 20.31 -1.85 18.27
CA GLU A 2 18.94 -1.35 18.01
C GLU A 2 17.84 -2.41 18.22
N ALA A 3 18.01 -3.62 17.67
CA ALA A 3 17.06 -4.71 17.88
C ALA A 3 16.81 -5.03 19.37
N THR A 4 17.85 -4.94 20.21
CA THR A 4 17.72 -5.15 21.67
C THR A 4 16.92 -4.03 22.33
N LYS A 5 17.10 -2.78 21.87
CA LYS A 5 16.33 -1.63 22.33
C LYS A 5 14.85 -1.76 21.93
N ILE A 6 14.56 -2.09 20.67
CA ILE A 6 13.17 -2.25 20.17
C ILE A 6 12.45 -3.34 20.97
N ASN A 7 13.06 -4.50 21.17
CA ASN A 7 12.46 -5.57 21.96
C ASN A 7 12.22 -5.17 23.42
N ALA A 8 13.11 -4.38 24.02
CA ALA A 8 12.93 -3.87 25.38
C ALA A 8 11.75 -2.89 25.46
N LEU A 9 11.60 -2.00 24.47
CA LEU A 9 10.45 -1.10 24.37
C LEU A 9 9.15 -1.89 24.22
N ILE A 10 9.11 -2.88 23.33
CA ILE A 10 7.92 -3.72 23.13
C ILE A 10 7.51 -4.46 24.40
N ALA A 11 8.46 -4.94 25.20
CA ALA A 11 8.15 -5.60 26.47
C ALA A 11 7.47 -4.67 27.49
N LEU A 12 7.63 -3.35 27.36
CA LEU A 12 7.01 -2.34 28.21
C LEU A 12 5.62 -1.89 27.72
N LEU A 13 5.15 -2.36 26.56
CA LEU A 13 3.82 -2.00 26.05
C LEU A 13 2.66 -2.58 26.90
N ASP A 14 2.92 -3.60 27.72
CA ASP A 14 1.95 -4.18 28.67
C ASP A 14 2.04 -3.55 30.08
N ASP A 15 2.84 -2.50 30.24
CA ASP A 15 2.96 -1.82 31.54
C ASP A 15 1.61 -1.20 31.95
N PRO A 16 1.17 -1.40 33.20
CA PRO A 16 -0.08 -0.81 33.70
C PRO A 16 -0.02 0.73 33.84
N ASP A 17 1.17 1.33 33.88
CA ASP A 17 1.33 2.79 33.89
C ASP A 17 1.13 3.36 32.47
N GLU A 18 0.08 4.16 32.31
CA GLU A 18 -0.26 4.79 31.04
C GLU A 18 0.83 5.75 30.53
N ASN A 19 1.60 6.40 31.42
CA ASN A 19 2.68 7.29 31.00
C ASN A 19 3.84 6.49 30.39
N ILE A 20 4.15 5.32 30.95
CA ILE A 20 5.18 4.43 30.39
C ILE A 20 4.74 3.96 29.02
N PHE A 21 3.48 3.55 28.86
CA PHE A 21 2.94 3.18 27.57
C PHE A 21 3.05 4.32 26.54
N LEU A 22 2.67 5.55 26.89
CA LEU A 22 2.74 6.70 25.99
C LEU A 22 4.18 7.03 25.58
N ASP A 23 5.14 7.00 26.52
CA ASP A 23 6.55 7.26 26.24
C ASP A 23 7.17 6.17 25.34
N VAL A 24 6.78 4.91 25.54
CA VAL A 24 7.21 3.78 24.72
C VAL A 24 6.60 3.86 23.32
N LYS A 25 5.30 4.16 23.23
CA LYS A 25 4.57 4.37 21.97
C LYS A 25 5.27 5.43 21.12
N GLY A 26 5.53 6.62 21.68
CA GLY A 26 6.19 7.70 20.95
C GLY A 26 7.60 7.36 20.48
N GLN A 27 8.36 6.56 21.25
CA GLN A 27 9.68 6.09 20.81
C GLN A 27 9.59 5.09 19.65
N LEU A 28 8.60 4.19 19.66
CA LEU A 28 8.40 3.23 18.58
C LEU A 28 7.88 3.92 17.31
N GLU A 29 7.01 4.93 17.44
CA GLU A 29 6.56 5.78 16.33
C GLU A 29 7.75 6.53 15.70
N GLN A 30 8.65 7.10 16.51
CA GLN A 30 9.86 7.76 16.01
C GLN A 30 10.81 6.81 15.27
N MET A 31 10.80 5.52 15.60
CA MET A 31 11.57 4.50 14.87
C MET A 31 10.94 4.16 13.51
N GLY A 32 9.69 4.54 13.29
CA GLY A 32 8.97 4.36 12.04
C GLY A 32 8.87 2.88 11.62
N THR A 33 8.90 2.65 10.30
CA THR A 33 8.69 1.31 9.71
C THR A 33 9.71 0.26 10.14
N THR A 34 10.88 0.67 10.66
CA THR A 34 11.89 -0.27 11.17
C THR A 34 11.44 -1.05 12.41
N ALA A 35 10.43 -0.53 13.14
CA ALA A 35 9.85 -1.19 14.31
C ALA A 35 8.80 -2.26 13.93
N ILE A 36 8.18 -2.18 12.75
CA ILE A 36 7.05 -3.03 12.34
C ILE A 36 7.37 -4.53 12.44
N PRO A 37 8.49 -5.06 11.88
CA PRO A 37 8.77 -6.50 11.95
C PRO A 37 8.91 -7.02 13.39
N PHE A 38 9.37 -6.17 14.31
CA PHE A 38 9.48 -6.53 15.72
C PHE A 38 8.11 -6.53 16.41
N LEU A 39 7.25 -5.57 16.06
CA LEU A 39 5.88 -5.47 16.54
C LEU A 39 5.05 -6.68 16.06
N GLU A 40 5.14 -7.04 14.78
CA GLU A 40 4.49 -8.23 14.22
C GLU A 40 4.96 -9.51 14.92
N SER A 41 6.28 -9.68 15.07
CA SER A 41 6.84 -10.83 15.80
C SER A 41 6.37 -10.88 17.25
N ALA A 42 6.14 -9.73 17.89
CA ALA A 42 5.62 -9.67 19.25
C ALA A 42 4.12 -9.95 19.32
N TRP A 43 3.36 -9.52 18.31
CA TRP A 43 1.93 -9.80 18.16
C TRP A 43 1.65 -11.30 17.99
N GLU A 44 2.48 -12.00 17.20
CA GLU A 44 2.40 -13.45 16.97
C GLU A 44 2.73 -14.28 18.21
N LYS A 45 3.59 -13.76 19.10
CA LYS A 45 3.99 -14.44 20.33
C LYS A 45 2.81 -14.50 21.30
N SER A 46 2.11 -15.62 21.24
CA SER A 46 0.95 -15.94 22.06
C SER A 46 1.32 -15.93 23.55
N GLY A 47 0.84 -14.94 24.31
CA GLY A 47 1.05 -14.90 25.77
C GLY A 47 0.62 -13.63 26.51
N LEU A 48 0.42 -12.52 25.81
CA LEU A 48 0.25 -11.18 26.43
C LEU A 48 -1.20 -10.65 26.43
N GLY A 49 -2.15 -11.41 25.87
CA GLY A 49 -3.59 -11.11 25.92
C GLY A 49 -4.08 -10.10 24.87
N VAL A 50 -5.41 -9.94 24.81
CA VAL A 50 -6.11 -9.19 23.74
C VAL A 50 -5.80 -7.69 23.78
N VAL A 51 -5.62 -7.11 24.97
CA VAL A 51 -5.34 -5.67 25.12
C VAL A 51 -3.97 -5.31 24.54
N PHE A 52 -2.96 -6.14 24.81
CA PHE A 52 -1.61 -5.97 24.27
C PHE A 52 -1.58 -6.09 22.74
N GLN A 53 -2.28 -7.10 22.19
CA GLN A 53 -2.41 -7.27 20.74
C GLN A 53 -3.07 -6.07 20.08
N GLY A 54 -4.17 -5.55 20.65
CA GLY A 54 -4.82 -4.34 20.14
C GLY A 54 -3.92 -3.10 20.17
N ARG A 55 -3.09 -2.94 21.21
CA ARG A 55 -2.10 -1.85 21.28
C ARG A 55 -1.03 -1.97 20.19
N ILE A 56 -0.56 -3.18 19.92
CA ILE A 56 0.40 -3.40 18.83
C ILE A 56 -0.25 -3.11 17.47
N GLU A 57 -1.45 -3.61 17.22
CA GLU A 57 -2.18 -3.36 15.96
C GLU A 57 -2.36 -1.86 15.70
N GLU A 58 -2.81 -1.10 16.71
CA GLU A 58 -2.96 0.35 16.62
C GLU A 58 -1.62 1.04 16.28
N LEU A 59 -0.54 0.60 16.94
CA LEU A 59 0.79 1.16 16.73
C LEU A 59 1.34 0.85 15.33
N ILE A 60 1.18 -0.39 14.84
CA ILE A 60 1.57 -0.77 13.47
C ILE A 60 0.80 0.09 12.48
N HIS A 61 -0.53 0.21 12.63
CA HIS A 61 -1.36 1.02 11.73
C HIS A 61 -0.94 2.50 11.74
N GLN A 62 -0.66 3.07 12.91
CA GLN A 62 -0.22 4.47 13.02
C GLN A 62 1.11 4.70 12.29
N ILE A 63 2.10 3.83 12.53
CA ILE A 63 3.41 3.90 11.88
C ILE A 63 3.28 3.76 10.35
N GLN A 64 2.49 2.79 9.89
CA GLN A 64 2.24 2.58 8.46
C GLN A 64 1.55 3.79 7.82
N PHE A 65 0.54 4.36 8.51
CA PHE A 65 -0.18 5.53 8.03
C PHE A 65 0.71 6.77 7.92
N GLU A 66 1.52 7.06 8.94
CA GLU A 66 2.46 8.19 8.91
C GLU A 66 3.49 8.03 7.79
N ALA A 67 4.09 6.84 7.67
CA ALA A 67 5.04 6.55 6.60
C ALA A 67 4.41 6.71 5.21
N LEU A 68 3.16 6.26 5.04
CA LEU A 68 2.43 6.44 3.79
C LEU A 68 2.10 7.90 3.52
N TYR A 69 1.67 8.64 4.53
CA TYR A 69 1.34 10.06 4.42
C TYR A 69 2.57 10.88 3.99
N ASP A 70 3.75 10.57 4.54
CA ASP A 70 5.01 11.20 4.17
C ASP A 70 5.40 10.89 2.73
N LYS A 71 5.31 9.61 2.31
CA LYS A 71 5.55 9.21 0.91
C LYS A 71 4.61 9.93 -0.06
N LEU A 72 3.32 9.99 0.25
CA LEU A 72 2.32 10.65 -0.58
C LEU A 72 2.53 12.17 -0.63
N SER A 73 2.93 12.78 0.49
CA SER A 73 3.28 14.20 0.55
C SER A 73 4.50 14.51 -0.30
N LEU A 74 5.53 13.68 -0.23
CA LEU A 74 6.73 13.80 -1.07
C LEU A 74 6.41 13.65 -2.55
N TRP A 75 5.60 12.65 -2.92
CA TRP A 75 5.13 12.46 -4.29
C TRP A 75 4.37 13.68 -4.82
N LYS A 76 3.50 14.26 -3.98
CA LYS A 76 2.75 15.47 -4.30
C LYS A 76 3.67 16.68 -4.48
N GLU A 77 4.60 16.90 -3.56
CA GLU A 77 5.58 18.00 -3.61
C GLU A 77 6.53 17.86 -4.80
N GLY A 78 6.84 16.62 -5.21
CA GLY A 78 7.58 16.30 -6.42
C GLY A 78 6.81 16.55 -7.72
N GLY A 79 5.56 17.02 -7.66
CA GLY A 79 4.76 17.41 -8.82
C GLY A 79 3.86 16.31 -9.38
N CYS A 80 3.67 15.20 -8.67
CA CYS A 80 2.78 14.11 -9.07
C CYS A 80 3.12 13.48 -10.44
N MET A 81 4.42 13.43 -10.80
CA MET A 81 4.85 13.09 -12.16
C MET A 81 4.60 11.62 -12.52
N ASP A 82 4.88 10.70 -11.60
CA ASP A 82 4.59 9.27 -11.79
C ASP A 82 3.20 8.94 -11.24
N LEU A 83 2.23 8.78 -12.13
CA LEU A 83 0.85 8.46 -11.74
C LEU A 83 0.70 7.04 -11.21
N ILE A 84 1.55 6.10 -11.64
CA ILE A 84 1.52 4.71 -11.17
C ILE A 84 1.99 4.68 -9.72
N GLU A 85 3.07 5.40 -9.41
CA GLU A 85 3.55 5.58 -8.03
C GLU A 85 2.44 6.14 -7.14
N GLY A 86 1.79 7.23 -7.55
CA GLY A 86 0.70 7.82 -6.77
C GLY A 86 -0.46 6.86 -6.54
N TRP A 87 -0.80 6.05 -7.55
CA TRP A 87 -1.88 5.07 -7.45
C TRP A 87 -1.54 3.88 -6.53
N ILE A 88 -0.28 3.42 -6.56
CA ILE A 88 0.25 2.42 -5.64
C ILE A 88 0.21 2.96 -4.21
N LEU A 89 0.68 4.18 -3.97
CA LEU A 89 0.64 4.82 -2.64
C LEU A 89 -0.79 4.90 -2.09
N ILE A 90 -1.77 5.32 -2.90
CA ILE A 90 -3.18 5.31 -2.49
C ILE A 90 -3.66 3.91 -2.09
N SER A 91 -3.17 2.87 -2.78
CA SER A 91 -3.56 1.47 -2.53
C SER A 91 -2.95 0.91 -1.25
N HIS A 92 -1.73 1.35 -0.88
CA HIS A 92 -1.10 0.99 0.40
C HIS A 92 -1.90 1.42 1.63
N TYR A 93 -2.83 2.38 1.50
CA TYR A 93 -3.68 2.78 2.62
C TYR A 93 -4.54 1.63 3.15
N LEU A 94 -5.07 0.79 2.26
CA LEU A 94 -5.90 -0.36 2.63
C LEU A 94 -5.15 -1.70 2.49
N TYR A 95 -4.08 -1.73 1.69
CA TYR A 95 -3.26 -2.92 1.45
C TYR A 95 -1.78 -2.62 1.76
N PRO A 96 -1.38 -2.56 3.05
CA PRO A 96 0.01 -2.22 3.41
C PRO A 96 1.04 -3.15 2.78
N ASP A 97 0.73 -4.44 2.65
CA ASP A 97 1.61 -5.50 2.14
C ASP A 97 1.53 -5.69 0.62
N LEU A 98 1.07 -4.67 -0.10
CA LEU A 98 0.89 -4.73 -1.54
C LEU A 98 2.22 -5.00 -2.27
N ASP A 99 2.20 -5.97 -3.18
CA ASP A 99 3.35 -6.28 -4.05
C ASP A 99 3.42 -5.28 -5.21
N GLU A 100 4.21 -4.22 -5.02
CA GLU A 100 4.41 -3.17 -6.02
C GLU A 100 5.03 -3.70 -7.32
N ASP A 101 5.92 -4.69 -7.23
CA ASP A 101 6.61 -5.24 -8.39
C ASP A 101 5.62 -6.03 -9.26
N ALA A 102 4.76 -6.85 -8.64
CA ALA A 102 3.70 -7.56 -9.37
C ALA A 102 2.75 -6.59 -10.11
N ILE A 103 2.37 -5.48 -9.47
CA ILE A 103 1.54 -4.44 -10.10
C ILE A 103 2.25 -3.84 -11.32
N ARG A 104 3.53 -3.46 -11.16
CA ARG A 104 4.32 -2.87 -12.24
C ARG A 104 4.49 -3.85 -13.39
N GLU A 105 4.78 -5.12 -13.09
CA GLU A 105 4.87 -6.17 -14.11
C GLU A 105 3.57 -6.32 -14.91
N ASP A 106 2.41 -6.27 -14.24
CA ASP A 106 1.12 -6.37 -14.92
C ASP A 106 0.80 -5.16 -15.80
N LEU A 107 1.12 -3.95 -15.34
CA LEU A 107 1.02 -2.73 -16.15
C LEU A 107 1.98 -2.75 -17.35
N GLU A 108 3.21 -3.26 -17.16
CA GLU A 108 4.19 -3.40 -18.22
C GLU A 108 3.73 -4.37 -19.31
N LYS A 109 3.09 -5.50 -18.93
CA LYS A 109 2.46 -6.43 -19.88
C LYS A 109 1.39 -5.72 -20.71
N ILE A 110 0.47 -4.98 -20.07
CA ILE A 110 -0.58 -4.22 -20.77
C ILE A 110 0.04 -3.21 -21.73
N LYS A 111 1.05 -2.47 -21.29
CA LYS A 111 1.77 -1.49 -22.12
C LYS A 111 2.43 -2.15 -23.33
N GLN A 112 3.06 -3.31 -23.14
CA GLN A 112 3.72 -4.06 -24.19
C GLN A 112 2.72 -4.58 -25.24
N ASP A 113 1.58 -5.12 -24.79
CA ASP A 113 0.52 -5.60 -25.69
C ASP A 113 -0.05 -4.46 -26.55
N ILE A 114 -0.28 -3.29 -25.94
CA ILE A 114 -0.67 -2.09 -26.69
C ILE A 114 0.41 -1.70 -27.71
N TRP A 115 1.68 -1.69 -27.29
CA TRP A 115 2.79 -1.26 -28.14
C TRP A 115 2.96 -2.15 -29.38
N ILE A 116 2.80 -3.47 -29.25
CA ILE A 116 2.95 -4.43 -30.34
C ILE A 116 1.88 -4.23 -31.43
N GLU A 117 0.66 -3.85 -31.04
CA GLU A 117 -0.44 -3.60 -31.98
C GLU A 117 -0.44 -2.18 -32.57
N LEU A 118 0.33 -1.25 -31.99
CA LEU A 118 0.46 0.10 -32.51
C LEU A 118 1.40 0.16 -33.72
N ASN A 119 1.00 0.94 -34.72
CA ASN A 119 1.80 1.24 -35.91
C ASN A 119 1.80 2.76 -36.18
N ASP A 120 2.92 3.29 -36.67
CA ASP A 120 3.10 4.69 -37.06
C ASP A 120 2.10 5.15 -38.15
N GLY A 121 1.60 4.23 -38.97
CA GLY A 121 0.60 4.52 -40.00
C GLY A 121 -0.83 4.74 -39.48
N LEU A 122 -1.11 4.47 -38.20
CA LEU A 122 -2.45 4.60 -37.64
C LEU A 122 -2.83 6.07 -37.39
N THR A 123 -4.07 6.41 -37.71
CA THR A 123 -4.70 7.66 -37.29
C THR A 123 -4.91 7.66 -35.76
N ALA A 124 -5.08 8.85 -35.17
CA ALA A 124 -5.34 8.96 -33.73
C ALA A 124 -6.58 8.14 -33.28
N LEU A 125 -7.64 8.09 -34.09
CA LEU A 125 -8.84 7.30 -33.78
C LEU A 125 -8.54 5.79 -33.77
N GLU A 126 -7.72 5.31 -34.70
CA GLU A 126 -7.34 3.90 -34.75
C GLU A 126 -6.44 3.53 -33.58
N LYS A 127 -5.51 4.41 -33.18
CA LYS A 127 -4.69 4.20 -31.97
C LYS A 127 -5.57 4.03 -30.73
N VAL A 128 -6.60 4.86 -30.56
CA VAL A 128 -7.56 4.73 -29.44
C VAL A 128 -8.34 3.42 -29.54
N LYS A 129 -8.74 2.98 -30.73
CA LYS A 129 -9.42 1.68 -30.92
C LYS A 129 -8.53 0.51 -30.52
N VAL A 130 -7.25 0.53 -30.87
CA VAL A 130 -6.27 -0.49 -30.45
C VAL A 130 -6.15 -0.51 -28.92
N MET A 131 -5.97 0.65 -28.29
CA MET A 131 -5.90 0.74 -26.83
C MET A 131 -7.16 0.18 -26.15
N ASN A 132 -8.35 0.56 -26.63
CA ASN A 132 -9.61 0.05 -26.09
C ASN A 132 -9.75 -1.46 -26.29
N HIS A 133 -9.36 -2.00 -27.44
CA HIS A 133 -9.40 -3.43 -27.70
C HIS A 133 -8.50 -4.20 -26.72
N ILE A 134 -7.25 -3.74 -26.55
CA ILE A 134 -6.33 -4.39 -25.61
C ILE A 134 -6.84 -4.28 -24.16
N LEU A 135 -7.28 -3.11 -23.73
CA LEU A 135 -7.75 -2.93 -22.35
C LEU A 135 -9.03 -3.73 -22.06
N PHE A 136 -10.05 -3.61 -22.91
CA PHE A 136 -11.39 -4.10 -22.60
C PHE A 136 -11.67 -5.50 -23.16
N ASP A 137 -11.15 -5.85 -24.35
CA ASP A 137 -11.44 -7.16 -24.97
C ASP A 137 -10.35 -8.20 -24.64
N VAL A 138 -9.07 -7.80 -24.60
CA VAL A 138 -7.95 -8.72 -24.32
C VAL A 138 -7.69 -8.87 -22.82
N HIS A 139 -7.52 -7.75 -22.11
CA HIS A 139 -7.30 -7.74 -20.65
C HIS A 139 -8.58 -7.77 -19.83
N GLY A 140 -9.76 -7.64 -20.44
CA GLY A 140 -11.05 -7.85 -19.78
C GLY A 140 -11.52 -6.71 -18.87
N PHE A 141 -10.81 -5.57 -18.83
CA PHE A 141 -11.21 -4.48 -17.95
C PHE A 141 -12.65 -4.06 -18.19
N SER A 142 -13.38 -3.81 -17.12
CA SER A 142 -14.77 -3.38 -17.22
C SER A 142 -15.12 -2.45 -16.07
N GLY A 143 -16.11 -1.59 -16.29
CA GLY A 143 -16.59 -0.70 -15.24
C GLY A 143 -17.38 -1.47 -14.18
N ASN A 144 -17.10 -1.22 -12.90
CA ASN A 144 -17.90 -1.74 -11.80
C ASN A 144 -19.26 -1.03 -11.71
N THR A 145 -20.21 -1.41 -12.57
CA THR A 145 -21.54 -0.78 -12.65
C THR A 145 -22.43 -1.12 -11.46
N LYS A 146 -22.19 -2.24 -10.77
CA LYS A 146 -22.96 -2.67 -9.60
C LYS A 146 -22.63 -1.82 -8.38
N ASN A 147 -21.34 -1.57 -8.15
CA ASN A 147 -20.84 -0.80 -7.01
C ASN A 147 -20.01 0.40 -7.49
N TYR A 148 -20.63 1.25 -8.31
CA TYR A 148 -19.96 2.36 -8.99
C TYR A 148 -19.26 3.32 -8.03
N HIS A 149 -19.89 3.63 -6.89
CA HIS A 149 -19.34 4.53 -5.86
C HIS A 149 -18.46 3.83 -4.82
N SER A 150 -18.08 2.57 -5.03
CA SER A 150 -17.19 1.88 -4.10
C SER A 150 -15.81 2.56 -4.10
N PRO A 151 -15.29 2.97 -2.92
CA PRO A 151 -13.91 3.45 -2.81
C PRO A 151 -12.89 2.42 -3.28
N SER A 152 -13.23 1.12 -3.23
CA SER A 152 -12.36 0.04 -3.69
C SER A 152 -11.99 0.13 -5.16
N ASN A 153 -12.82 0.79 -5.98
CA ASN A 153 -12.54 1.01 -7.40
C ASN A 153 -11.33 1.95 -7.63
N SER A 154 -10.86 2.63 -6.59
CA SER A 154 -9.69 3.51 -6.64
C SER A 154 -8.37 2.81 -6.32
N PHE A 155 -8.38 1.54 -5.91
CA PHE A 155 -7.16 0.80 -5.58
C PHE A 155 -6.68 -0.03 -6.76
N ILE A 156 -5.40 0.09 -7.11
CA ILE A 156 -4.86 -0.45 -8.35
C ILE A 156 -4.90 -1.98 -8.37
N ASN A 157 -4.63 -2.62 -7.25
CA ASN A 157 -4.71 -4.08 -7.12
C ASN A 157 -6.13 -4.59 -7.40
N ILE A 158 -7.15 -3.90 -6.88
CA ILE A 158 -8.56 -4.25 -7.14
C ILE A 158 -8.92 -4.05 -8.61
N VAL A 159 -8.40 -3.01 -9.26
CA VAL A 159 -8.64 -2.79 -10.68
C VAL A 159 -7.95 -3.86 -11.53
N LEU A 160 -6.71 -4.21 -11.22
CA LEU A 160 -5.95 -5.24 -11.95
C LEU A 160 -6.50 -6.66 -11.73
N GLU A 161 -7.03 -6.95 -10.55
CA GLU A 161 -7.71 -8.22 -10.23
C GLU A 161 -9.12 -8.30 -10.85
N GLY A 162 -9.83 -7.17 -10.93
CA GLY A 162 -11.21 -7.06 -11.39
C GLY A 162 -11.44 -7.21 -12.89
N LYS A 163 -10.51 -7.87 -13.61
CA LYS A 163 -10.65 -8.29 -15.00
C LYS A 163 -11.84 -9.25 -15.20
#